data_AF-A0A5C6ZAN6-F1
#
_entry.id   AF-A0A5C6ZAN6-F1
#
_cell.length_a   1.000
_cell.length_b   1.000
_cell.length_c   1.000
_cell.angle_alpha   90.00
_cell.angle_beta   90.00
_cell.angle_gamma   90.00
#
_symmetry.space_group_name_H-M   'P 1'
#
loop_
_entity.id
_entity.type
_entity.pdbx_description
1 polymer ?
#
loop_
_entity_poly.entity_id
_entity_poly.type
_entity_poly.pdbx_seq_one_letter_code
_entity_poly.pdbx_strand_id
1 'polypeptide(L)'
;MKKIALTFIFLISINVFSQEEKRIFNSEFEKFVLQCETIGRTITNKDIETEFSNWYEGIDSEKLNLEVKQLESDIKNSELEVTYSLIMMSENPLIYSFHFYNEITKTEYGQLFIRFADRENNLVDDIKVVSKTQLEEINKESEIELENMNIPPPPPPPPIKKKKNEN
;
A
#
# COMPACT_ATOMS: atom_id res chain seq x y z
N MET A 1 37.88 18.77 -25.45
CA MET A 1 37.70 17.79 -24.37
C MET A 1 37.09 18.48 -23.16
N LYS A 2 35.91 18.02 -22.71
CA LYS A 2 35.37 18.07 -21.33
C LYS A 2 33.88 17.67 -21.39
N LYS A 3 33.61 16.36 -21.31
CA LYS A 3 32.29 15.77 -21.06
C LYS A 3 32.26 15.33 -19.60
N ILE A 4 31.96 16.23 -18.67
CA ILE A 4 31.72 15.86 -17.27
C ILE A 4 30.65 16.80 -16.73
N ALA A 5 29.38 16.46 -16.94
CA ALA A 5 28.26 17.09 -16.22
C ALA A 5 26.97 16.26 -16.36
N LEU A 6 27.03 14.93 -16.33
CA LEU A 6 25.82 14.11 -16.43
C LEU A 6 25.86 12.83 -15.59
N THR A 7 26.38 12.90 -14.36
CA THR A 7 26.53 11.69 -13.52
C THR A 7 26.26 11.93 -12.05
N PHE A 8 25.29 12.80 -11.71
CA PHE A 8 24.91 13.01 -10.30
C PHE A 8 23.41 12.99 -9.99
N ILE A 9 22.54 12.71 -10.96
CA ILE A 9 21.07 12.67 -10.73
C ILE A 9 20.54 11.23 -10.55
N PHE A 10 21.35 10.20 -10.83
CA PHE A 10 20.88 8.80 -10.79
C PHE A 10 20.99 8.09 -9.43
N LEU A 11 21.55 8.74 -8.40
CA LEU A 11 21.84 8.10 -7.11
C LEU A 11 20.79 8.33 -6.02
N ILE A 12 19.84 9.24 -6.23
CA ILE A 12 18.84 9.58 -5.20
C ILE A 12 17.56 8.74 -5.36
N SER A 13 17.25 8.26 -6.56
CA SER A 13 16.03 7.47 -6.83
C SER A 13 16.16 5.98 -6.49
N ILE A 14 17.37 5.43 -6.31
CA ILE A 14 17.57 4.00 -6.03
C ILE A 14 17.47 3.68 -4.52
N ASN A 15 17.67 4.68 -3.65
CA ASN A 15 17.74 4.45 -2.21
C ASN A 15 16.36 4.27 -1.53
N VAL A 16 15.28 4.82 -2.09
CA VAL A 16 13.93 4.66 -1.51
C VAL A 16 13.36 3.28 -1.89
N PHE A 17 13.53 2.86 -3.14
CA PHE A 17 13.05 1.55 -3.63
C PHE A 17 13.78 0.37 -2.96
N SER A 18 15.08 0.52 -2.66
CA SER A 18 15.87 -0.53 -2.01
C SER A 18 15.47 -0.83 -0.56
N GLN A 19 14.84 0.09 0.18
CA GLN A 19 14.41 -0.16 1.56
C GLN A 19 13.10 -0.94 1.63
N GLU A 20 12.17 -0.66 0.72
CA GLU A 20 10.90 -1.39 0.61
C GLU A 20 11.14 -2.84 0.19
N GLU A 21 11.97 -3.06 -0.83
CA GLU A 21 12.33 -4.40 -1.31
C GLU A 21 13.05 -5.24 -0.23
N LYS A 22 13.97 -4.63 0.55
CA LYS A 22 14.69 -5.34 1.62
C LYS A 22 13.82 -5.77 2.80
N ARG A 23 12.73 -5.05 3.11
CA ARG A 23 11.83 -5.41 4.22
C ARG A 23 10.89 -6.56 3.84
N ILE A 24 10.47 -6.61 2.57
CA ILE A 24 9.63 -7.68 2.05
C ILE A 24 10.43 -9.00 1.93
N PHE A 25 11.70 -8.93 1.55
CA PHE A 25 12.57 -10.11 1.37
C PHE A 25 13.43 -10.46 2.60
N ASN A 26 12.84 -10.51 3.80
CA ASN A 26 13.41 -11.29 4.91
C ASN A 26 12.93 -12.74 4.76
N SER A 27 13.84 -13.73 4.84
CA SER A 27 13.48 -15.15 4.72
C SER A 27 12.44 -15.60 5.74
N GLU A 28 12.37 -14.91 6.88
CA GLU A 28 11.31 -15.11 7.89
C GLU A 28 9.89 -14.86 7.35
N PHE A 29 9.74 -13.95 6.40
CA PHE A 29 8.45 -13.50 5.90
C PHE A 29 8.07 -14.12 4.54
N GLU A 30 8.97 -14.86 3.91
CA GLU A 30 8.81 -15.41 2.55
C GLU A 30 7.50 -16.18 2.36
N LYS A 31 7.13 -17.05 3.32
CA LYS A 31 5.88 -17.83 3.24
C LYS A 31 4.62 -16.96 3.24
N PHE A 32 4.65 -15.83 3.95
CA PHE A 32 3.53 -14.89 4.03
C PHE A 32 3.46 -14.02 2.79
N VAL A 33 4.61 -13.59 2.27
CA VAL A 33 4.70 -12.87 0.99
C VAL A 33 4.18 -13.74 -0.14
N LEU A 34 4.57 -15.01 -0.21
CA LEU A 34 4.08 -15.94 -1.23
C LEU A 34 2.57 -16.16 -1.14
N GLN A 35 2.03 -16.28 0.07
CA GLN A 35 0.58 -16.34 0.28
C GLN A 35 -0.10 -15.07 -0.22
N CYS A 36 0.44 -13.90 0.13
CA CYS A 36 -0.05 -12.61 -0.33
C CYS A 36 -0.02 -12.51 -1.87
N GLU A 37 1.07 -12.87 -2.51
CA GLU A 37 1.16 -12.87 -3.98
C GLU A 37 0.13 -13.80 -4.61
N THR A 38 -0.09 -14.98 -4.02
CA THR A 38 -1.12 -15.92 -4.50
C THR A 38 -2.51 -15.28 -4.45
N ILE A 39 -2.82 -14.60 -3.34
CA ILE A 39 -4.09 -13.89 -3.15
C ILE A 39 -4.24 -12.75 -4.16
N GLY A 40 -3.23 -11.88 -4.27
CA GLY A 40 -3.25 -10.74 -5.19
C GLY A 40 -3.47 -11.18 -6.63
N ARG A 41 -2.73 -12.21 -7.09
CA ARG A 41 -2.89 -12.77 -8.43
C ARG A 41 -4.29 -13.37 -8.65
N THR A 42 -4.82 -14.07 -7.66
CA THR A 42 -6.16 -14.67 -7.75
C THR A 42 -7.22 -13.59 -7.91
N ILE A 43 -7.18 -12.53 -7.10
CA ILE A 43 -8.14 -11.42 -7.16
C ILE A 43 -8.05 -10.65 -8.49
N THR A 44 -6.85 -10.43 -9.03
CA THR A 44 -6.69 -9.74 -10.32
C THR A 44 -7.01 -10.62 -11.53
N ASN A 45 -7.14 -11.95 -11.34
CA ASN A 45 -7.42 -12.85 -12.44
C ASN A 45 -8.91 -12.81 -12.81
N LYS A 46 -9.20 -12.39 -14.04
CA LYS A 46 -10.57 -12.26 -14.55
C LYS A 46 -11.24 -13.59 -14.88
N ASP A 47 -10.46 -14.66 -15.04
CA ASP A 47 -10.93 -15.96 -15.52
C ASP A 47 -11.29 -16.93 -14.38
N ILE A 48 -10.96 -16.59 -13.13
CA ILE A 48 -11.12 -17.45 -11.97
C ILE A 48 -11.99 -16.72 -10.94
N GLU A 49 -12.84 -17.48 -10.24
CA GLU A 49 -13.55 -16.99 -9.05
C GLU A 49 -12.76 -17.43 -7.81
N THR A 50 -12.50 -16.52 -6.88
CA THR A 50 -11.72 -16.86 -5.69
C THR A 50 -12.48 -17.81 -4.76
N GLU A 51 -11.79 -18.87 -4.34
CA GLU A 51 -12.24 -19.77 -3.28
C GLU A 51 -11.54 -19.41 -1.95
N PHE A 52 -12.28 -18.80 -1.01
CA PHE A 52 -11.77 -18.26 0.26
C PHE A 52 -11.19 -19.28 1.22
N SER A 53 -11.75 -20.49 1.23
CA SER A 53 -11.35 -21.57 2.14
C SER A 53 -9.89 -22.01 1.96
N ASN A 54 -9.27 -21.67 0.84
CA ASN A 54 -7.88 -22.06 0.55
C ASN A 54 -6.84 -21.13 1.22
N TRP A 55 -7.27 -19.98 1.75
CA TRP A 55 -6.35 -18.96 2.25
C TRP A 55 -6.81 -18.27 3.53
N TYR A 56 -8.08 -18.36 3.92
CA TYR A 56 -8.65 -17.65 5.06
C TYR A 56 -9.19 -18.62 6.12
N GLU A 57 -8.83 -18.38 7.38
CA GLU A 57 -9.30 -19.17 8.53
C GLU A 57 -10.10 -18.35 9.57
N GLY A 58 -10.32 -17.06 9.29
CA GLY A 58 -11.08 -16.19 10.17
C GLY A 58 -12.59 -16.49 10.21
N ILE A 59 -13.26 -15.87 11.17
CA ILE A 59 -14.64 -16.19 11.57
C ILE A 59 -15.67 -15.59 10.59
N ASP A 60 -15.35 -14.46 9.95
CA ASP A 60 -16.30 -13.66 9.17
C ASP A 60 -16.27 -13.98 7.66
N SER A 61 -16.14 -15.25 7.31
CA SER A 61 -15.95 -15.73 5.92
C SER A 61 -17.07 -15.31 4.96
N GLU A 62 -18.33 -15.29 5.39
CA GLU A 62 -19.47 -14.93 4.54
C GLU A 62 -19.45 -13.45 4.14
N LYS A 63 -19.20 -12.56 5.12
CA LYS A 63 -19.10 -11.11 4.87
C LYS A 63 -17.91 -10.80 3.98
N LEU A 64 -16.76 -11.40 4.29
CA LEU A 64 -15.55 -11.22 3.51
C LEU A 64 -15.73 -11.67 2.05
N ASN A 65 -16.37 -12.82 1.85
CA ASN A 65 -16.66 -13.34 0.52
C ASN A 65 -17.49 -12.35 -0.31
N LEU A 66 -18.47 -11.67 0.29
CA LEU A 66 -19.24 -10.63 -0.41
C LEU A 66 -18.36 -9.42 -0.78
N GLU A 67 -17.55 -8.93 0.15
CA GLU A 67 -16.67 -7.77 -0.08
C GLU A 67 -15.64 -8.02 -1.17
N VAL A 68 -15.00 -9.19 -1.17
CA VAL A 68 -14.00 -9.52 -2.19
C VAL A 68 -14.64 -9.88 -3.53
N LYS A 69 -15.82 -10.53 -3.56
CA LYS A 69 -16.56 -10.71 -4.82
C LYS A 69 -16.94 -9.37 -5.46
N GLN A 70 -17.29 -8.37 -4.65
CA GLN A 70 -17.52 -7.02 -5.17
C GLN A 70 -16.24 -6.43 -5.76
N LEU A 71 -15.10 -6.52 -5.06
CA LEU A 71 -13.80 -6.08 -5.57
C LEU A 71 -13.42 -6.78 -6.89
N GLU A 72 -13.56 -8.10 -6.96
CA GLU A 72 -13.32 -8.86 -8.20
C GLU A 72 -14.24 -8.43 -9.34
N SER A 73 -15.52 -8.19 -9.04
CA SER A 73 -16.47 -7.70 -10.04
C SER A 73 -16.03 -6.34 -10.59
N ASP A 74 -15.62 -5.42 -9.72
CA ASP A 74 -15.13 -4.10 -10.13
C ASP A 74 -13.85 -4.22 -10.99
N ILE A 75 -12.96 -5.15 -10.67
CA ILE A 75 -11.75 -5.45 -11.45
C ILE A 75 -12.11 -6.09 -12.80
N LYS A 76 -13.02 -7.06 -12.82
CA LYS A 76 -13.48 -7.76 -14.04
C LYS A 76 -14.10 -6.78 -15.03
N ASN A 77 -14.85 -5.80 -14.54
CA ASN A 77 -15.48 -4.74 -15.33
C ASN A 77 -14.52 -3.66 -15.84
N SER A 78 -13.27 -3.62 -15.36
CA SER A 78 -12.25 -2.72 -15.92
C SER A 78 -11.93 -3.08 -17.36
N GLU A 79 -11.96 -2.11 -18.27
CA GLU A 79 -11.52 -2.30 -19.65
C GLU A 79 -10.01 -2.56 -19.76
N LEU A 80 -9.24 -2.02 -18.81
CA LEU A 80 -7.79 -2.17 -18.75
C LEU A 80 -7.39 -3.22 -17.72
N GLU A 81 -6.16 -3.72 -17.84
CA GLU A 81 -5.57 -4.66 -16.89
C GLU A 81 -5.38 -4.00 -15.52
N VAL A 82 -5.80 -4.68 -14.45
CA VAL A 82 -5.60 -4.23 -13.08
C VAL A 82 -4.48 -5.06 -12.48
N THR A 83 -3.54 -4.38 -11.84
CA THR A 83 -2.44 -5.01 -11.08
C THR A 83 -2.59 -4.66 -9.60
N TYR A 84 -1.65 -5.12 -8.78
CA TYR A 84 -1.57 -4.74 -7.37
C TYR A 84 -0.14 -4.37 -6.95
N SER A 85 -0.04 -3.48 -5.97
CA SER A 85 1.16 -3.36 -5.14
C SER A 85 0.92 -4.03 -3.79
N LEU A 86 1.97 -4.66 -3.25
CA LEU A 86 1.97 -5.32 -1.95
C LEU A 86 2.94 -4.57 -1.03
N ILE A 87 2.44 -4.11 0.13
CA ILE A 87 3.23 -3.35 1.09
C ILE A 87 3.11 -4.00 2.46
N MET A 88 4.23 -4.20 3.14
CA MET A 88 4.21 -4.59 4.56
C MET A 88 3.97 -3.35 5.42
N MET A 89 2.84 -3.35 6.14
CA MET A 89 2.42 -2.24 6.99
C MET A 89 2.94 -2.36 8.42
N SER A 90 3.03 -3.59 8.93
CA SER A 90 3.50 -3.87 10.28
C SER A 90 4.08 -5.28 10.35
N GLU A 91 5.14 -5.44 11.14
CA GLU A 91 5.69 -6.76 11.46
C GLU A 91 5.00 -7.36 12.69
N ASN A 92 4.53 -6.56 13.66
CA ASN A 92 3.89 -7.12 14.86
C ASN A 92 2.67 -6.29 15.31
N PRO A 93 1.43 -6.73 15.03
CA PRO A 93 1.06 -7.94 14.28
C PRO A 93 1.51 -7.87 12.81
N LEU A 94 1.66 -9.01 12.14
CA LEU A 94 2.08 -9.05 10.74
C LEU A 94 0.90 -8.61 9.86
N ILE A 95 1.04 -7.46 9.20
CA ILE A 95 0.00 -6.86 8.37
C ILE A 95 0.59 -6.47 7.02
N TYR A 96 -0.09 -6.87 5.95
CA TYR A 96 0.17 -6.44 4.58
C TYR A 96 -1.02 -5.66 4.02
N SER A 97 -0.76 -4.71 3.14
CA SER A 97 -1.77 -4.05 2.33
C SER A 97 -1.56 -4.32 0.85
N PHE A 98 -2.67 -4.56 0.16
CA PHE A 98 -2.78 -4.57 -1.29
C PHE A 98 -3.42 -3.27 -1.74
N HIS A 99 -2.90 -2.73 -2.82
CA HIS A 99 -3.53 -1.63 -3.53
C HIS A 99 -3.78 -2.10 -4.96
N PHE A 100 -5.04 -2.26 -5.35
CA PHE A 100 -5.42 -2.70 -6.68
C PHE A 100 -5.63 -1.49 -7.59
N TYR A 101 -4.87 -1.39 -8.66
CA TYR A 101 -4.90 -0.23 -9.55
C TYR A 101 -4.60 -0.58 -11.00
N ASN A 102 -5.04 0.27 -11.91
CA ASN A 102 -4.58 0.22 -13.29
C ASN A 102 -3.25 0.97 -13.45
N GLU A 103 -2.23 0.33 -14.05
CA GLU A 103 -0.90 0.94 -14.15
C GLU A 103 -0.84 2.19 -15.03
N ILE A 104 -1.72 2.29 -16.03
CA ILE A 104 -1.71 3.37 -17.02
C ILE A 104 -2.45 4.60 -16.48
N THR A 105 -3.69 4.42 -16.04
CA THR A 105 -4.56 5.50 -15.57
C THR A 105 -4.35 5.83 -14.10
N LYS A 106 -3.67 4.95 -13.35
CA LYS A 106 -3.53 5.03 -11.89
C LYS A 106 -4.87 5.00 -11.14
N THR A 107 -5.93 4.55 -11.80
CA THR A 107 -7.25 4.38 -11.17
C THR A 107 -7.19 3.26 -10.14
N GLU A 108 -7.58 3.56 -8.90
CA GLU A 108 -7.70 2.57 -7.83
C GLU A 108 -9.06 1.86 -7.88
N TYR A 109 -9.05 0.57 -7.58
CA TYR A 109 -10.21 -0.32 -7.54
C TYR A 109 -10.54 -0.79 -6.12
N GLY A 110 -9.57 -0.73 -5.22
CA GLY A 110 -9.77 -1.07 -3.82
C GLY A 110 -8.45 -1.36 -3.13
N GLN A 111 -8.54 -1.51 -1.81
CA GLN A 111 -7.44 -1.94 -0.97
C GLN A 111 -7.86 -3.15 -0.14
N LEU A 112 -6.92 -4.02 0.16
CA LEU A 112 -7.13 -5.19 1.00
C LEU A 112 -6.03 -5.25 2.05
N PHE A 113 -6.42 -5.32 3.31
CA PHE A 113 -5.49 -5.42 4.44
C PHE A 113 -5.56 -6.84 4.99
N ILE A 114 -4.43 -7.54 4.96
CA ILE A 114 -4.27 -8.91 5.43
C ILE A 114 -3.53 -8.88 6.74
N ARG A 115 -4.07 -9.56 7.75
CA ARG A 115 -3.39 -9.79 9.01
C ARG A 115 -3.13 -11.29 9.21
N PHE A 116 -1.89 -11.58 9.59
CA PHE A 116 -1.47 -12.87 10.13
C PHE A 116 -1.20 -12.69 11.62
N ALA A 117 -1.98 -13.36 12.46
CA ALA A 117 -1.84 -13.39 13.90
C ALA A 117 -0.92 -14.56 14.33
N ASP A 118 -1.01 -15.71 13.65
CA ASP A 118 -0.10 -16.82 13.86
C ASP A 118 1.14 -16.70 12.94
N ARG A 119 2.33 -16.84 13.55
CA ARG A 119 3.61 -16.83 12.83
C ARG A 119 4.01 -18.22 12.32
N GLU A 120 3.37 -19.27 12.80
CA GLU A 120 3.61 -20.66 12.40
C GLU A 120 2.72 -21.05 11.22
N ASN A 121 1.48 -20.60 11.20
CA ASN A 121 0.55 -20.74 10.08
C ASN A 121 0.72 -19.62 9.04
N ASN A 122 0.41 -19.90 7.77
CA ASN A 122 0.36 -18.90 6.71
C ASN A 122 -1.06 -18.70 6.16
N LEU A 123 -2.08 -19.28 6.80
CA LEU A 123 -3.48 -18.88 6.56
C LEU A 123 -3.73 -17.49 7.13
N VAL A 124 -4.65 -16.78 6.50
CA VAL A 124 -5.01 -15.42 6.88
C VAL A 124 -6.05 -15.46 7.98
N ASP A 125 -5.74 -14.81 9.10
CA ASP A 125 -6.65 -14.69 10.24
C ASP A 125 -7.74 -13.64 10.03
N ASP A 126 -7.37 -12.51 9.42
CA ASP A 126 -8.26 -11.36 9.28
C ASP A 126 -7.98 -10.59 7.99
N ILE A 127 -9.06 -10.18 7.32
CA ILE A 127 -9.03 -9.40 6.09
C ILE A 127 -10.01 -8.25 6.21
N LYS A 128 -9.52 -7.05 5.90
CA LYS A 128 -10.36 -5.87 5.71
C LYS A 128 -10.28 -5.40 4.27
N VAL A 129 -11.43 -5.26 3.62
CA VAL A 129 -11.54 -4.68 2.29
C VAL A 129 -11.95 -3.22 2.40
N VAL A 130 -11.32 -2.37 1.61
CA VAL A 130 -11.75 -0.98 1.39
C VAL A 130 -12.08 -0.85 -0.09
N SER A 131 -13.37 -0.69 -0.39
CA SER A 131 -13.88 -0.57 -1.76
C SER A 131 -13.48 0.75 -2.41
N LYS A 132 -13.54 0.80 -3.74
CA LYS A 132 -13.36 2.03 -4.50
C LYS A 132 -14.22 3.19 -3.99
N THR A 133 -15.50 2.96 -3.71
CA THR A 133 -16.41 3.99 -3.21
C THR A 133 -15.95 4.56 -1.87
N GLN A 134 -15.49 3.69 -0.96
CA GLN A 134 -14.95 4.13 0.33
C GLN A 134 -13.64 4.93 0.16
N LEU A 135 -12.78 4.55 -0.78
CA LEU A 135 -11.58 5.33 -1.11
C LEU A 135 -11.93 6.71 -1.65
N GLU A 136 -12.92 6.81 -2.53
CA GLU A 136 -13.41 8.08 -3.05
C GLU A 136 -14.00 8.99 -1.95
N GLU A 137 -14.71 8.42 -0.98
CA GLU A 137 -15.23 9.15 0.18
C GLU A 137 -14.10 9.70 1.06
N ILE A 138 -13.12 8.85 1.41
CA ILE A 138 -11.94 9.24 2.21
C ILE A 138 -11.17 10.38 1.51
N ASN A 139 -10.97 10.27 0.19
CA ASN A 139 -10.26 11.29 -0.58
C ASN A 139 -11.03 12.62 -0.58
N LYS A 140 -12.36 12.60 -0.76
CA LYS A 140 -13.20 13.81 -0.71
C LYS A 140 -13.17 14.49 0.66
N GLU A 141 -13.24 13.72 1.75
CA GLU A 141 -13.14 14.27 3.11
C GLU A 141 -11.78 14.96 3.32
N SER A 142 -10.69 14.36 2.83
CA SER A 142 -9.35 14.93 2.96
C SER A 142 -9.14 16.25 2.19
N GLU A 143 -9.80 16.41 1.04
CA GLU A 143 -9.77 17.66 0.27
C GLU A 143 -10.49 18.80 1.01
N ILE A 144 -11.62 18.49 1.66
CA ILE A 144 -12.44 19.47 2.39
C ILE A 144 -11.74 20.00 3.66
N GLU A 145 -10.94 19.17 4.33
CA GLU A 145 -10.17 19.60 5.51
C GLU A 145 -9.03 20.57 5.15
N LEU A 146 -8.40 20.40 3.99
CA LEU A 146 -7.30 21.25 3.53
C LEU A 146 -7.74 22.68 3.20
N GLU A 147 -8.95 22.84 2.64
CA GLU A 147 -9.51 24.17 2.32
C GLU A 147 -9.95 24.95 3.56
N ASN A 148 -10.27 24.26 4.67
CA ASN A 148 -10.76 24.87 5.92
C ASN A 148 -9.69 25.02 7.01
N MET A 149 -8.43 24.67 6.70
CA MET A 149 -7.32 24.72 7.64
C MET A 149 -6.80 26.16 7.78
N ASN A 150 -7.30 26.86 8.80
CA ASN A 150 -6.76 28.15 9.26
C ASN A 150 -5.45 27.91 10.02
N ILE A 151 -4.41 27.42 9.33
CA ILE A 151 -3.12 27.11 9.93
C ILE A 151 -2.41 28.42 10.27
N PRO A 152 -2.13 28.70 11.56
CA PRO A 152 -1.35 29.87 11.91
C PRO A 152 0.05 29.76 11.28
N PRO A 153 0.61 30.85 10.75
CA PRO A 153 1.94 30.81 10.15
C PRO A 153 2.96 30.31 11.18
N PRO A 154 3.97 29.54 10.73
CA PRO A 154 5.01 29.06 11.63
C PRO A 154 5.67 30.25 12.34
N PRO A 155 6.09 30.08 13.61
CA PRO A 155 6.72 31.15 14.36
C PRO A 155 7.98 31.65 13.61
N PRO A 156 8.27 32.96 13.67
CA PRO A 156 9.43 33.52 13.01
C PRO A 156 10.72 32.88 13.55
N PRO A 157 11.74 32.67 12.69
CA PRO A 157 12.99 32.08 13.12
C PRO A 157 13.65 32.92 14.22
N PRO A 158 14.39 32.29 15.15
CA PRO A 158 15.10 33.00 16.21
C PRO A 158 16.08 34.04 15.61
N PRO A 159 16.22 35.22 16.23
CA PRO A 159 17.19 36.21 15.77
C PRO A 159 18.60 35.63 15.84
N ILE A 160 19.32 35.70 14.71
CA ILE A 160 20.71 35.28 14.61
C ILE A 160 21.52 36.14 15.60
N LYS A 161 21.98 35.53 16.69
CA LYS A 161 22.94 36.16 17.59
C LYS A 161 24.22 36.42 16.79
N LYS A 162 24.45 37.68 16.40
CA LYS A 162 25.76 38.10 15.89
C LYS A 162 26.78 37.73 16.97
N LYS A 163 27.67 36.79 16.67
CA LYS A 163 28.86 36.56 17.49
C LYS A 163 29.58 37.89 17.57
N LYS A 164 29.61 38.46 18.77
CA LYS A 164 30.46 39.60 19.08
C LYS A 164 31.88 39.05 18.99
N ASN A 165 32.64 39.47 17.98
CA ASN A 165 34.08 39.21 17.95
C ASN A 165 34.66 39.89 19.19
N GLU A 166 35.06 39.09 20.17
CA GLU A 166 35.92 39.55 21.26
C GLU A 166 37.35 39.56 20.71
N ASN A 167 37.94 40.76 20.69
CA ASN A 167 39.36 41.01 20.53
C ASN A 167 40.10 40.60 21.81
#